data_AF-A0AA96KWS9-F1
#
_entry.id   AF-A0AA96KWS9-F1
#
_cell.length_a   1.000
_cell.length_b   1.000
_cell.length_c   1.000
_cell.angle_alpha   90.00
_cell.angle_beta   90.00
_cell.angle_gamma   90.00
#
_symmetry.space_group_name_H-M   'P 1'
#
loop_
_entity.id
_entity.type
_entity.pdbx_description
1 polymer ?
#
loop_
_entity_poly.entity_id
_entity_poly.type
_entity_poly.pdbx_seq_one_letter_code
_entity_poly.pdbx_strand_id
1 'polypeptide(L)'
;MALPHYTKQELSIYPSNLPKGLINTLIVACLLLGLAALRSSKGMQGWLNVIENWVFMLLWIPLAVTLCALPFKLRDDSFELKLAYYLGMFVAFLFEINKLRYWHTM
;
A
#
# COMPACT_ATOMS: atom_id res chain seq x y z
N MET A 1 -11.09 1.30 -34.26
CA MET A 1 -10.50 1.36 -32.90
C MET A 1 -9.92 0.00 -32.59
N ALA A 2 -8.60 -0.14 -32.59
CA ALA A 2 -7.95 -1.35 -32.13
C ALA A 2 -8.09 -1.42 -30.60
N LEU A 3 -8.52 -2.56 -30.06
CA LEU A 3 -8.57 -2.79 -28.61
C LEU A 3 -7.14 -2.67 -28.05
N PRO A 4 -6.93 -2.01 -26.90
CA PRO A 4 -5.61 -1.91 -26.29
C PRO A 4 -5.10 -3.32 -25.98
N HIS A 5 -4.01 -3.72 -26.64
CA HIS A 5 -3.41 -5.03 -26.45
C HIS A 5 -2.58 -4.98 -25.16
N TYR A 6 -3.21 -5.26 -24.03
CA TYR A 6 -2.51 -5.35 -22.75
C TYR A 6 -1.52 -6.52 -22.78
N THR A 7 -0.28 -6.25 -22.40
CA THR A 7 0.75 -7.29 -22.26
C THR A 7 0.59 -8.00 -20.91
N LYS A 8 1.05 -9.26 -20.79
CA LYS A 8 1.04 -9.98 -19.49
C LYS A 8 1.78 -9.22 -18.38
N GLN A 9 2.72 -8.35 -18.75
CA GLN A 9 3.53 -7.56 -17.84
C GLN A 9 2.79 -6.35 -17.28
N GLU A 10 1.82 -5.80 -18.03
CA GLU A 10 0.91 -4.76 -17.57
C GLU A 10 -0.16 -5.30 -16.60
N LEU A 11 -0.62 -6.55 -16.81
CA LEU A 11 -1.50 -7.24 -15.85
C LEU A 11 -0.77 -7.77 -14.61
N SER A 12 0.56 -7.76 -14.61
CA SER A 12 1.33 -8.21 -13.45
C SER A 12 1.25 -7.18 -12.33
N ILE A 13 0.83 -7.65 -11.16
CA ILE A 13 0.81 -6.90 -9.90
C ILE A 13 2.21 -6.38 -9.53
N TYR A 14 3.27 -7.11 -9.90
CA TYR A 14 4.65 -6.73 -9.56
C TYR A 14 5.22 -5.65 -10.51
N PRO A 15 5.95 -4.64 -9.97
CA PRO A 15 6.72 -3.69 -10.77
C PRO A 15 7.82 -4.39 -11.57
N SER A 16 8.18 -3.85 -12.74
CA SER A 16 9.13 -4.52 -13.65
C SER A 16 10.55 -4.61 -13.09
N ASN A 17 10.98 -3.57 -12.37
CA ASN A 17 12.37 -3.40 -11.91
C ASN A 17 12.55 -3.65 -10.41
N LEU A 18 11.58 -4.27 -9.74
CA LEU A 18 11.60 -4.49 -8.29
C LEU A 18 11.53 -5.98 -7.96
N PRO A 19 12.38 -6.48 -7.03
CA PRO A 19 12.32 -7.88 -6.62
C PRO A 19 10.97 -8.18 -5.96
N LYS A 20 10.31 -9.24 -6.45
CA LYS A 20 9.00 -9.70 -5.93
C LYS A 20 9.02 -9.97 -4.43
N GLY A 21 10.17 -10.39 -3.91
CA GLY A 21 10.41 -10.58 -2.49
C GLY A 21 10.18 -9.30 -1.68
N LEU A 22 10.66 -8.15 -2.15
CA LEU A 22 10.50 -6.88 -1.44
C LEU A 22 9.02 -6.49 -1.32
N ILE A 23 8.29 -6.61 -2.43
CA ILE A 23 6.85 -6.32 -2.45
C ILE A 23 6.09 -7.26 -1.51
N ASN A 24 6.37 -8.55 -1.56
CA ASN A 24 5.75 -9.52 -0.66
C ASN A 24 6.08 -9.22 0.81
N THR A 25 7.34 -8.87 1.12
CA THR A 25 7.71 -8.50 2.49
C THR A 25 6.99 -7.25 2.97
N LEU A 26 6.81 -6.25 2.11
CA LEU A 26 6.06 -5.04 2.45
C LEU A 26 4.60 -5.35 2.76
N ILE A 27 3.95 -6.13 1.91
CA ILE A 27 2.55 -6.54 2.12
C ILE A 27 2.41 -7.32 3.43
N VAL A 28 3.28 -8.32 3.66
CA VAL A 28 3.28 -9.12 4.90
C VAL A 28 3.53 -8.22 6.13
N ALA A 29 4.45 -7.28 6.05
CA ALA A 29 4.74 -6.37 7.16
C ALA A 29 3.55 -5.45 7.48
N CYS A 30 2.86 -4.90 6.47
CA CYS A 30 1.62 -4.14 6.64
C CYS A 30 0.51 -5.00 7.28
N LEU A 31 0.38 -6.26 6.86
CA LEU A 31 -0.62 -7.17 7.44
C LEU A 31 -0.34 -7.43 8.93
N LEU A 32 0.92 -7.73 9.27
CA LEU A 32 1.34 -7.96 10.66
C LEU A 32 1.18 -6.71 11.53
N LEU A 33 1.50 -5.52 11.02
CA LEU A 33 1.27 -4.26 11.74
C LEU A 33 -0.20 -3.97 11.97
N GLY A 34 -1.07 -4.26 10.99
CA GLY A 34 -2.51 -4.11 11.20
C GLY A 34 -3.02 -5.08 12.27
N LEU A 35 -2.55 -6.33 12.29
CA LEU A 35 -2.85 -7.30 13.34
C LEU A 35 -2.38 -6.85 14.73
N ALA A 36 -1.28 -6.10 14.82
CA ALA A 36 -0.79 -5.58 16.09
C ALA A 36 -1.81 -4.63 16.77
N ALA A 37 -2.76 -4.06 16.03
CA ALA A 37 -3.85 -3.25 16.57
C ALA A 37 -4.78 -4.04 17.51
N LEU A 38 -4.84 -5.38 17.40
CA LEU A 38 -5.59 -6.24 18.34
C LEU A 38 -5.08 -6.15 19.77
N ARG A 39 -3.83 -5.72 19.98
CA ARG A 39 -3.28 -5.50 21.32
C ARG A 39 -4.01 -4.40 22.08
N SER A 40 -4.53 -3.39 21.38
CA SER A 40 -5.09 -2.19 22.01
C SER A 40 -6.54 -2.36 22.48
N SER A 41 -7.33 -3.24 21.84
CA SER A 41 -8.77 -3.35 22.08
C SER A 41 -9.26 -4.80 21.94
N LYS A 42 -10.13 -5.26 22.86
CA LYS A 42 -10.70 -6.62 22.83
C LYS A 42 -12.06 -6.65 22.13
N GLY A 43 -12.39 -7.80 21.53
CA GLY A 43 -13.71 -8.05 20.91
C GLY A 43 -13.87 -7.42 19.52
N MET A 44 -15.12 -7.11 19.15
CA MET A 44 -15.50 -6.59 17.82
C MET A 44 -14.76 -5.29 17.45
N GLN A 45 -14.53 -4.42 18.45
CA GLN A 45 -13.88 -3.12 18.23
C GLN A 45 -12.38 -3.24 17.92
N GLY A 46 -11.71 -4.27 18.42
CA GLY A 46 -10.32 -4.58 18.04
C GLY A 46 -10.22 -4.99 16.57
N TRP A 47 -11.13 -5.85 16.10
CA TRP A 47 -11.16 -6.28 14.70
C TRP A 47 -11.51 -5.15 13.72
N LEU A 48 -12.42 -4.25 14.10
CA LEU A 48 -12.69 -3.05 13.30
C LEU A 48 -11.43 -2.19 13.15
N ASN A 49 -10.67 -2.02 14.23
CA ASN A 49 -9.43 -1.25 14.21
C ASN A 49 -8.34 -1.89 13.32
N VAL A 50 -8.26 -3.23 13.28
CA VAL A 50 -7.37 -3.95 12.35
C VAL A 50 -7.75 -3.68 10.90
N ILE A 51 -9.04 -3.81 10.58
CA ILE A 51 -9.56 -3.59 9.22
C ILE A 51 -9.32 -2.15 8.80
N GLU A 52 -9.60 -1.18 9.68
CA GLU A 52 -9.34 0.23 9.42
C GLU A 52 -7.86 0.49 9.15
N ASN A 53 -6.96 -0.06 9.98
CA ASN A 53 -5.51 0.06 9.75
C ASN A 53 -5.07 -0.58 8.42
N TRP A 54 -5.62 -1.74 8.05
CA TRP A 54 -5.34 -2.37 6.75
C TRP A 54 -5.87 -1.55 5.58
N VAL A 55 -7.11 -1.03 5.68
CA VAL A 55 -7.69 -0.15 4.66
C VAL A 55 -6.86 1.11 4.53
N PHE A 56 -6.40 1.69 5.63
CA PHE A 56 -5.56 2.87 5.62
C PHE A 56 -4.22 2.61 4.90
N MET A 57 -3.54 1.52 5.26
CA MET A 57 -2.21 1.19 4.73
C MET A 57 -2.22 0.61 3.31
N LEU A 58 -3.22 -0.19 2.95
CA LEU A 58 -3.28 -0.93 1.68
C LEU A 58 -4.15 -0.23 0.64
N LEU A 59 -5.11 0.61 1.04
CA LEU A 59 -6.02 1.28 0.12
C LEU A 59 -5.85 2.78 0.14
N TRP A 60 -6.11 3.47 1.26
CA TRP A 60 -6.26 4.93 1.25
C TRP A 60 -5.00 5.68 0.83
N ILE A 61 -3.88 5.48 1.54
CA ILE A 61 -2.63 6.17 1.21
C ILE A 61 -2.08 5.71 -0.15
N PRO A 62 -2.01 4.40 -0.47
CA PRO A 62 -1.57 3.95 -1.79
C PRO A 62 -2.41 4.52 -2.93
N LEU A 63 -3.74 4.56 -2.79
CA LEU A 63 -4.64 5.12 -3.81
C LEU A 63 -4.45 6.63 -3.94
N ALA A 64 -4.35 7.37 -2.85
CA ALA A 64 -4.12 8.81 -2.90
C ALA A 64 -2.82 9.14 -3.66
N VAL A 65 -1.73 8.44 -3.34
CA VAL A 65 -0.44 8.61 -4.04
C VAL A 65 -0.56 8.22 -5.52
N THR A 66 -1.27 7.13 -5.83
CA THR A 66 -1.49 6.70 -7.21
C THR A 66 -2.32 7.71 -8.00
N LEU A 67 -3.36 8.29 -7.38
CA LEU A 67 -4.19 9.33 -7.99
C LEU A 67 -3.38 10.59 -8.27
N CYS A 68 -2.52 11.01 -7.33
CA CYS A 68 -1.59 12.11 -7.55
C CYS A 68 -0.56 11.81 -8.65
N ALA A 69 -0.25 10.54 -8.88
CA ALA A 69 0.70 10.11 -9.91
C ALA A 69 0.07 9.86 -11.28
N LEU A 70 -1.25 9.78 -11.40
CA LEU A 70 -1.98 9.65 -12.66
C LEU A 70 -1.54 10.66 -13.75
N PRO A 71 -1.41 11.98 -13.48
CA PRO A 71 -1.00 12.92 -14.52
C PRO A 71 0.38 12.61 -15.10
N PHE A 72 1.29 11.99 -14.33
CA PHE A 72 2.59 11.57 -14.85
C PHE A 72 2.46 10.41 -15.83
N LYS A 73 1.57 9.45 -15.56
CA LYS A 73 1.29 8.37 -16.52
C LYS A 73 0.64 8.87 -17.80
N LEU A 74 -0.31 9.81 -17.68
CA LEU A 74 -0.96 10.40 -18.84
C LEU A 74 0.01 11.19 -19.72
N ARG A 75 1.14 11.63 -19.14
CA ARG A 75 2.20 12.36 -19.86
C ARG A 75 3.32 11.45 -20.37
N ASP A 76 3.60 10.35 -19.68
CA ASP A 76 4.70 9.43 -19.98
C ASP A 76 4.25 7.97 -19.84
N ASP A 77 4.18 7.27 -20.96
CA ASP A 77 3.76 5.86 -21.03
C ASP A 77 4.76 4.92 -20.34
N SER A 78 6.02 5.33 -20.16
CA SER A 78 7.04 4.53 -19.47
C SER A 78 6.86 4.53 -17.95
N PHE A 79 6.06 5.44 -17.40
CA PHE A 79 5.81 5.52 -15.97
C PHE A 79 4.97 4.33 -15.48
N GLU A 80 5.38 3.69 -14.39
CA GLU A 80 4.66 2.55 -13.81
C GLU A 80 3.77 2.99 -12.64
N LEU A 81 2.44 3.02 -12.83
CA LEU A 81 1.49 3.35 -11.74
C LEU A 81 1.65 2.46 -10.51
N LYS A 82 1.91 1.17 -10.74
CA LYS A 82 2.15 0.19 -9.69
C LYS A 82 3.31 0.58 -8.77
N LEU A 83 4.33 1.24 -9.30
CA LEU A 83 5.45 1.74 -8.50
C LEU A 83 4.97 2.82 -7.52
N ALA A 84 4.15 3.77 -7.99
CA ALA A 84 3.55 4.81 -7.15
C ALA A 84 2.63 4.22 -6.08
N TYR A 85 1.86 3.18 -6.41
CA TYR A 85 1.02 2.47 -5.45
C TYR A 85 1.86 1.84 -4.32
N TYR A 86 2.92 1.09 -4.66
CA TYR A 86 3.79 0.48 -3.64
C TYR A 86 4.61 1.50 -2.86
N LEU A 87 4.97 2.63 -3.49
CA LEU A 87 5.57 3.75 -2.78
C LEU A 87 4.59 4.29 -1.73
N GLY A 88 3.32 4.49 -2.08
CA GLY A 88 2.29 4.91 -1.13
C GLY A 88 2.09 3.89 0.00
N MET A 89 2.12 2.60 -0.31
CA MET A 89 2.05 1.53 0.71
C MET A 89 3.25 1.58 1.67
N PHE A 90 4.44 1.84 1.16
CA PHE A 90 5.64 2.02 1.97
C PHE A 90 5.56 3.28 2.86
N VAL A 91 5.04 4.38 2.34
CA VAL A 91 4.82 5.60 3.13
C VAL A 91 3.81 5.36 4.25
N ALA A 92 2.70 4.68 3.95
CA ALA A 92 1.69 4.29 4.95
C ALA A 92 2.31 3.41 6.06
N PHE A 93 3.15 2.45 5.66
CA PHE A 93 3.89 1.58 6.59
C PHE A 93 4.79 2.39 7.53
N LEU A 94 5.56 3.35 7.01
CA LEU A 94 6.38 4.24 7.83
C LEU A 94 5.54 5.11 8.76
N PHE A 95 4.38 5.58 8.30
CA PHE A 95 3.46 6.36 9.11
C PHE A 95 2.93 5.55 10.30
N GLU A 96 2.49 4.31 10.07
CA GLU A 96 2.01 3.42 11.14
C GLU A 96 3.12 3.07 12.14
N ILE A 97 4.35 2.83 11.68
CA ILE A 97 5.50 2.65 12.59
C ILE A 97 5.72 3.88 13.46
N ASN A 98 5.68 5.08 12.87
CA ASN A 98 5.82 6.32 13.63
C ASN A 98 4.66 6.50 14.61
N LYS A 99 3.42 6.18 14.22
CA LYS A 99 2.25 6.20 15.12
C LYS A 99 2.47 5.33 16.35
N LEU A 100 3.02 4.12 16.17
CA LEU A 100 3.37 3.22 17.27
C LEU A 100 4.49 3.78 18.17
N ARG A 101 5.46 4.50 17.59
CA ARG A 101 6.55 5.14 18.35
C ARG A 101 6.03 6.24 19.27
N TYR A 102 5.08 7.06 18.81
CA TYR A 102 4.55 8.17 19.59
C TYR A 102 3.46 7.76 20.61
N TRP A 103 2.94 6.54 20.51
CA TRP A 103 1.94 6.02 21.45
C TRP A 103 2.49 5.83 22.88
N HIS A 104 3.81 5.73 23.06
CA HIS A 104 4.42 5.56 24.39
C HIS A 104 4.53 6.87 25.20
N THR A 105 4.18 8.02 24.59
CA THR A 105 4.36 9.36 25.16
C THR A 105 3.03 10.08 25.44
N MET A 106 1.88 9.40 25.29
CA MET A 106 0.55 9.88 25.71
C MET A 106 0.01 8.98 26.84
#